data_AF-A0A7V9HXQ5-F1
#
_entry.id   AF-A0A7V9HXQ5-F1
#
_cell.length_a   1.000
_cell.length_b   1.000
_cell.length_c   1.000
_cell.angle_alpha   90.00
_cell.angle_beta   90.00
_cell.angle_gamma   90.00
#
_symmetry.space_group_name_H-M   'P 1'
#
loop_
_entity.id
_entity.type
_entity.pdbx_description
1 polymer ?
#
loop_
_entity_poly.entity_id
_entity_poly.type
_entity_poly.pdbx_seq_one_letter_code
_entity_poly.pdbx_strand_id
1 'polypeptide(L)'
;MVRFLMAGYLFLGVCGSLACQKYTETLVESPRRVDEQVVISTLRSIRQAQTAYSVTDSGDYGTFEQLVAGGNLDARFNSSKPTLYGYILTMRVANRSSGAAQSSYGCNADPDPAVNPTGRHFYLGSDSPELRVNPTKPATANDEAFQP
;
A
#
# COMPACT_ATOMS: atom_id res chain seq x y z
N MET A 1 20.78 -3.25 60.50
CA MET A 1 19.66 -2.57 59.80
C MET A 1 20.09 -1.86 58.50
N VAL A 2 21.07 -2.38 57.73
CA VAL A 2 21.53 -1.72 56.47
C VAL A 2 21.22 -2.59 55.22
N ARG A 3 20.85 -3.86 55.41
CA ARG A 3 20.56 -4.81 54.31
C ARG A 3 19.19 -4.64 53.66
N PHE A 4 18.24 -3.97 54.31
CA PHE A 4 16.89 -3.74 53.76
C PHE A 4 16.78 -2.47 52.89
N LEU A 5 17.77 -1.58 52.94
CA LEU A 5 17.76 -0.33 52.17
C LEU A 5 18.29 -0.47 50.74
N MET A 6 19.04 -1.55 50.42
CA MET A 6 19.51 -1.81 49.05
C MET A 6 18.50 -2.52 48.16
N ALA A 7 17.52 -3.24 48.73
CA ALA A 7 16.51 -3.95 47.94
C ALA A 7 15.46 -3.00 47.33
N GLY A 8 15.19 -1.85 47.96
CA GLY A 8 14.23 -0.86 47.46
C GLY A 8 14.75 -0.04 46.26
N TYR A 9 16.06 0.19 46.19
CA TYR A 9 16.67 0.99 45.11
C TYR A 9 16.79 0.21 43.79
N LEU A 10 16.88 -1.12 43.85
CA LEU A 10 16.97 -1.96 42.65
C LEU A 10 15.63 -2.10 41.91
N PHE A 11 14.50 -1.96 42.62
CA PHE A 11 13.16 -2.07 42.02
C PHE A 11 12.70 -0.80 41.29
N LEU A 12 13.19 0.38 41.70
CA LEU A 12 12.84 1.66 41.07
C LEU A 12 13.61 1.93 39.76
N GLY A 13 14.76 1.27 39.55
CA GLY A 13 15.54 1.38 38.30
C GLY A 13 14.97 0.58 37.12
N VAL A 14 14.25 -0.51 37.39
CA VAL A 14 13.74 -1.42 36.34
C VAL A 14 12.43 -0.92 35.71
N CYS A 15 11.62 -0.14 36.44
CA CYS A 15 10.37 0.41 35.90
C CYS A 15 10.60 1.58 34.90
N GLY A 16 11.74 2.29 34.98
CA GLY A 16 12.05 3.41 34.09
C GLY A 16 12.46 2.99 32.67
N SER A 17 13.08 1.83 32.51
CA SER A 17 13.56 1.33 31.20
C SER A 17 12.45 0.70 30.36
N LEU A 18 11.43 0.10 30.98
CA LEU A 18 10.30 -0.52 30.29
C LEU A 18 9.34 0.48 29.65
N ALA A 19 9.20 1.68 30.23
CA ALA A 19 8.31 2.72 29.71
C ALA A 19 8.86 3.39 28.42
N CYS A 20 10.18 3.42 28.25
CA CYS A 20 10.83 4.03 27.08
C CYS A 20 10.70 3.17 25.81
N GLN A 21 10.66 1.85 25.95
CA GLN A 21 10.52 0.92 24.80
C GLN A 21 9.13 0.99 24.17
N LYS A 22 8.07 1.14 24.98
CA LYS A 22 6.68 1.22 24.49
C LYS A 22 6.37 2.52 23.74
N TYR A 23 7.08 3.61 24.05
CA TYR A 23 6.84 4.93 23.46
C TYR A 23 7.46 5.08 22.06
N THR A 24 8.56 4.37 21.80
CA THR A 24 9.25 4.43 20.51
C THR A 24 8.59 3.56 19.45
N GLU A 25 8.02 2.41 19.82
CA GLU A 25 7.25 1.56 18.90
C GLU A 25 6.00 2.25 18.35
N THR A 26 5.24 2.97 19.20
CA THR A 26 4.00 3.66 18.79
C THR A 26 4.25 4.86 17.85
N LEU A 27 5.40 5.53 18.00
CA LEU A 27 5.76 6.67 17.16
C LEU A 27 6.08 6.27 15.71
N VAL A 28 6.64 5.08 15.48
CA VAL A 28 6.96 4.57 14.13
C VAL A 28 5.76 3.87 13.50
N GLU A 29 4.87 3.28 14.29
CA GLU A 29 3.64 2.65 13.78
C GLU A 29 2.63 3.64 13.20
N SER A 30 2.58 4.87 13.72
CA SER A 30 1.58 5.88 13.32
C SER A 30 1.79 6.35 11.86
N PRO A 31 3.00 6.77 11.41
CA PRO A 31 3.26 7.11 10.01
C PRO A 31 2.92 5.98 9.04
N ARG A 32 3.28 4.74 9.38
CA ARG A 32 3.03 3.57 8.52
C ARG A 32 1.52 3.37 8.26
N ARG A 33 0.69 3.50 9.29
CA ARG A 33 -0.76 3.39 9.14
C ARG A 33 -1.32 4.50 8.24
N VAL A 34 -0.77 5.71 8.31
CA VAL A 34 -1.17 6.83 7.45
C VAL A 34 -0.79 6.53 5.99
N ASP A 35 0.44 6.10 5.73
CA ASP A 35 0.91 5.77 4.38
C ASP A 35 0.09 4.64 3.76
N GLU A 36 -0.23 3.60 4.54
CA GLU A 36 -1.12 2.51 4.11
C GLU A 36 -2.52 3.01 3.73
N GLN A 37 -3.14 3.87 4.55
CA GLN A 37 -4.47 4.40 4.22
C GLN A 37 -4.46 5.29 2.97
N VAL A 38 -3.40 6.07 2.77
CA VAL A 38 -3.25 6.92 1.57
C VAL A 38 -3.07 6.06 0.32
N VAL A 39 -2.27 4.99 0.37
CA VAL A 39 -2.10 4.10 -0.78
C VAL A 39 -3.36 3.29 -1.07
N ILE A 40 -4.11 2.87 -0.05
CA ILE A 40 -5.41 2.21 -0.22
C ILE A 40 -6.40 3.15 -0.93
N SER A 41 -6.45 4.42 -0.52
CA SER A 41 -7.28 5.44 -1.19
C SER A 41 -6.83 5.68 -2.64
N THR A 42 -5.52 5.68 -2.87
CA THR A 42 -4.92 5.81 -4.21
C THR A 42 -5.33 4.66 -5.13
N LEU A 43 -5.25 3.41 -4.66
CA LEU A 43 -5.69 2.25 -5.43
C LEU A 43 -7.19 2.31 -5.75
N ARG A 44 -8.03 2.74 -4.80
CA ARG A 44 -9.47 2.95 -5.06
C ARG A 44 -9.70 4.03 -6.13
N SER A 45 -8.91 5.10 -6.12
CA SER A 45 -8.97 6.14 -7.15
C SER A 45 -8.54 5.61 -8.52
N ILE A 46 -7.49 4.77 -8.58
CA ILE A 46 -7.07 4.07 -9.80
C ILE A 46 -8.18 3.18 -10.33
N ARG A 47 -8.90 2.43 -9.48
CA ARG A 47 -10.05 1.64 -9.91
C ARG A 47 -11.10 2.52 -10.59
N GLN A 48 -11.44 3.66 -9.99
CA GLN A 48 -12.42 4.59 -10.55
C GLN A 48 -11.97 5.14 -11.90
N ALA A 49 -10.70 5.52 -12.01
CA ALA A 49 -10.08 5.96 -13.26
C ALA A 49 -10.15 4.88 -14.35
N GLN A 50 -9.87 3.62 -14.01
CA GLN A 50 -10.00 2.48 -14.92
C GLN A 50 -11.44 2.24 -15.38
N THR A 51 -12.41 2.35 -14.49
CA THR A 51 -13.82 2.26 -14.84
C THR A 51 -14.24 3.39 -15.77
N ALA A 52 -13.80 4.62 -15.52
CA ALA A 52 -14.10 5.76 -16.39
C ALA A 52 -13.47 5.59 -17.78
N TYR A 53 -12.20 5.18 -17.81
CA TYR A 53 -11.48 4.92 -19.06
C TYR A 53 -12.15 3.82 -19.89
N SER A 54 -12.55 2.70 -19.25
CA SER A 54 -13.15 1.57 -19.96
C SER A 54 -14.52 1.89 -20.57
N VAL A 55 -15.28 2.83 -20.01
CA VAL A 55 -16.51 3.34 -20.64
C VAL A 55 -16.21 4.03 -21.97
N THR A 56 -15.09 4.73 -22.07
CA THR A 56 -14.71 5.48 -23.29
C THR A 56 -13.89 4.66 -24.29
N ASP A 57 -13.22 3.59 -23.84
CA ASP A 57 -12.30 2.79 -24.65
C ASP A 57 -12.87 1.40 -24.98
N SER A 58 -14.18 1.31 -25.22
CA SER A 58 -14.86 0.07 -25.64
C SER A 58 -14.66 -1.12 -24.67
N GLY A 59 -14.52 -0.83 -23.37
CA GLY A 59 -14.29 -1.81 -22.32
C GLY A 59 -12.84 -2.25 -22.13
N ASP A 60 -11.87 -1.59 -22.77
CA ASP A 60 -10.44 -1.76 -22.50
C ASP A 60 -9.96 -0.91 -21.33
N TYR A 61 -8.80 -1.24 -20.76
CA TYR A 61 -8.22 -0.57 -19.61
C TYR A 61 -6.98 0.24 -20.02
N GLY A 62 -6.63 1.25 -19.21
CA GLY A 62 -5.53 2.16 -19.50
C GLY A 62 -4.27 1.85 -18.68
N THR A 63 -3.09 2.09 -19.23
CA THR A 63 -1.84 2.24 -18.46
C THR A 63 -1.85 3.54 -17.66
N PHE A 64 -0.91 3.73 -16.72
CA PHE A 64 -0.84 4.97 -15.95
C PHE A 64 -0.73 6.21 -16.86
N GLU A 65 0.15 6.19 -17.85
CA GLU A 65 0.31 7.33 -18.78
C GLU A 65 -0.98 7.60 -19.58
N GLN A 66 -1.68 6.55 -20.02
CA GLN A 66 -2.95 6.70 -20.74
C GLN A 66 -4.06 7.26 -19.85
N LEU A 67 -4.12 6.84 -18.59
CA LEU A 67 -5.09 7.39 -17.63
C LEU A 67 -4.80 8.86 -17.33
N VAL A 68 -3.53 9.27 -17.23
CA VAL A 68 -3.16 10.69 -17.09
C VAL A 68 -3.50 11.48 -18.35
N ALA A 69 -3.15 10.97 -19.53
CA ALA A 69 -3.45 11.62 -20.81
C ALA A 69 -4.95 11.79 -21.04
N GLY A 70 -5.77 10.84 -20.59
CA GLY A 70 -7.23 10.91 -20.61
C GLY A 70 -7.84 11.75 -19.48
N GLY A 71 -7.03 12.37 -18.61
CA GLY A 71 -7.50 13.20 -17.50
C GLY A 71 -8.16 12.43 -16.35
N ASN A 72 -8.01 11.10 -16.31
CA ASN A 72 -8.58 10.24 -15.27
C ASN A 72 -7.67 10.10 -14.04
N LEU A 73 -6.37 10.35 -14.19
CA LEU A 73 -5.39 10.42 -13.11
C LEU A 73 -4.59 11.71 -13.16
N ASP A 74 -4.08 12.12 -11.99
CA ASP A 74 -3.21 13.29 -11.84
C ASP A 74 -1.81 13.06 -12.44
N ALA A 75 -1.11 14.14 -12.80
CA ALA A 75 0.19 14.10 -13.46
C ALA A 75 1.28 13.34 -12.66
N ARG A 76 1.13 13.20 -11.34
CA ARG A 76 2.05 12.41 -10.50
C ARG A 76 2.09 10.92 -10.87
N PHE A 77 1.08 10.42 -11.58
CA PHE A 77 1.04 9.04 -12.08
C PHE A 77 1.70 8.87 -13.46
N ASN A 78 2.21 9.94 -14.10
CA ASN A 78 2.71 9.91 -15.47
C ASN A 78 4.11 9.27 -15.60
N SER A 79 4.21 8.01 -15.19
CA SER A 79 5.41 7.18 -15.24
C SER A 79 4.96 5.72 -15.22
N SER A 80 5.75 4.83 -15.85
CA SER A 80 5.53 3.39 -15.76
C SER A 80 5.55 2.82 -14.33
N LYS A 81 6.22 3.51 -13.39
CA LYS A 81 6.34 3.13 -11.97
C LYS A 81 6.25 4.36 -11.06
N PRO A 82 5.05 4.95 -10.88
CA PRO A 82 4.90 6.11 -10.03
C PRO A 82 5.15 5.72 -8.56
N THR A 83 5.90 6.56 -7.86
CA THR A 83 6.25 6.36 -6.44
C THR A 83 5.56 7.41 -5.61
N LEU A 84 4.72 6.99 -4.65
CA LEU A 84 3.86 7.86 -3.86
C LEU A 84 3.80 7.34 -2.42
N TYR A 85 4.01 8.21 -1.42
CA TYR A 85 3.82 7.90 -0.01
C TYR A 85 4.58 6.63 0.46
N GLY A 86 5.81 6.43 -0.02
CA GLY A 86 6.61 5.25 0.31
C GLY A 86 6.17 3.96 -0.39
N TYR A 87 5.37 4.06 -1.45
CA TYR A 87 4.92 2.93 -2.27
C TYR A 87 5.31 3.12 -3.73
N ILE A 88 5.75 2.05 -4.37
CA ILE A 88 5.99 1.95 -5.81
C ILE A 88 4.78 1.26 -6.43
N LEU A 89 4.12 1.94 -7.35
CA LEU A 89 2.98 1.40 -8.06
C LEU A 89 3.43 0.71 -9.34
N THR A 90 2.83 -0.43 -9.65
CA THR A 90 3.01 -1.09 -10.95
C THR A 90 1.67 -1.52 -11.50
N MET A 91 1.50 -1.43 -12.81
CA MET A 91 0.25 -1.75 -13.49
C MET A 91 0.49 -2.68 -14.67
N ARG A 92 -0.32 -3.72 -14.75
CA ARG A 92 -0.41 -4.62 -15.90
C ARG A 92 -1.78 -4.44 -16.54
N VAL A 93 -1.79 -4.33 -17.86
CA VAL A 93 -3.00 -4.18 -18.66
C VAL A 93 -2.94 -5.19 -19.79
N ALA A 94 -4.03 -5.93 -19.99
CA ALA A 94 -4.21 -6.82 -21.12
C ALA A 94 -5.54 -6.46 -21.77
N ASN A 95 -5.51 -5.92 -22.98
CA ASN A 95 -6.70 -5.39 -23.67
C ASN A 95 -7.11 -6.27 -24.84
N ARG A 96 -8.41 -6.30 -25.15
CA ARG A 96 -8.93 -7.04 -26.32
C ARG A 96 -8.44 -6.42 -27.62
N SER A 97 -8.35 -5.10 -27.69
CA SER A 97 -7.74 -4.39 -28.83
C SER A 97 -6.29 -4.84 -29.13
N SER A 98 -5.59 -5.34 -28.12
CA SER A 98 -4.20 -5.83 -28.21
C SER A 98 -4.10 -7.36 -28.33
N GLY A 99 -5.22 -8.06 -28.55
CA GLY A 99 -5.26 -9.51 -28.77
C GLY A 99 -5.48 -10.37 -27.52
N ALA A 100 -5.76 -9.79 -26.35
CA ALA A 100 -6.16 -10.57 -25.18
C ALA A 100 -7.58 -11.14 -25.35
N ALA A 101 -7.85 -12.32 -24.78
CA ALA A 101 -9.19 -12.92 -24.83
C ALA A 101 -10.25 -12.07 -24.10
N GLN A 102 -9.85 -11.40 -23.02
CA GLN A 102 -10.68 -10.47 -22.26
C GLN A 102 -9.80 -9.32 -21.75
N SER A 103 -10.39 -8.12 -21.72
CA SER A 103 -9.76 -6.94 -21.16
C SER A 103 -9.63 -7.10 -19.64
N SER A 104 -8.43 -6.90 -19.11
CA SER A 104 -8.15 -6.98 -17.68
C SER A 104 -7.03 -6.04 -17.27
N TYR A 105 -7.03 -5.64 -16.01
CA TYR A 105 -5.90 -4.93 -15.41
C TYR A 105 -5.60 -5.45 -14.02
N GLY A 106 -4.36 -5.25 -13.60
CA GLY A 106 -3.90 -5.43 -12.22
C GLY A 106 -2.99 -4.28 -11.84
N CYS A 107 -3.15 -3.77 -10.63
CA CYS A 107 -2.34 -2.72 -10.05
C CYS A 107 -1.81 -3.21 -8.70
N ASN A 108 -0.50 -3.14 -8.54
CA ASN A 108 0.20 -3.41 -7.31
C ASN A 108 0.65 -2.10 -6.68
N ALA A 109 0.63 -2.07 -5.34
CA ALA A 109 1.35 -1.08 -4.56
C ALA A 109 2.28 -1.81 -3.62
N ASP A 110 3.57 -1.75 -3.92
CA ASP A 110 4.62 -2.41 -3.16
C ASP A 110 5.38 -1.35 -2.33
N PRO A 111 5.71 -1.61 -1.06
CA PRO A 111 6.55 -0.71 -0.28
C PRO A 111 7.86 -0.40 -1.02
N ASP A 112 8.24 0.87 -1.05
CA ASP A 112 9.58 1.26 -1.44
C ASP A 112 10.56 0.77 -0.37
N PRO A 113 11.50 -0.14 -0.68
CA PRO A 113 12.43 -0.67 0.33
C PRO A 113 13.35 0.40 0.93
N ALA A 114 13.52 1.56 0.28
CA ALA A 114 14.31 2.66 0.80
C ALA A 114 13.53 3.55 1.79
N VAL A 115 12.19 3.54 1.74
CA VAL A 115 11.33 4.47 2.50
C VAL A 115 10.42 3.74 3.48
N ASN A 116 9.83 2.62 3.07
CA ASN A 116 8.85 1.84 3.83
C ASN A 116 9.17 0.33 3.80
N PRO A 117 10.35 -0.13 4.24
CA PRO A 117 10.81 -1.52 4.08
C PRO A 117 9.93 -2.58 4.78
N THR A 118 9.02 -2.17 5.67
CA THR A 118 8.13 -3.06 6.44
C THR A 118 6.65 -2.88 6.08
N GLY A 119 6.37 -2.12 5.02
CA GLY A 119 5.01 -1.91 4.53
C GLY A 119 4.41 -3.20 3.99
N ARG A 120 3.08 -3.31 4.03
CA ARG A 120 2.37 -4.41 3.38
C ARG A 120 2.22 -4.14 1.90
N HIS A 121 2.16 -5.19 1.11
CA HIS A 121 1.92 -5.14 -0.32
C HIS A 121 0.43 -5.19 -0.60
N PHE A 122 -0.04 -4.38 -1.54
CA PHE A 122 -1.45 -4.34 -1.92
C PHE A 122 -1.63 -4.67 -3.39
N TYR A 123 -2.74 -5.32 -3.71
CA TYR A 123 -3.13 -5.62 -5.07
C TYR A 123 -4.59 -5.29 -5.30
N LEU A 124 -4.84 -4.74 -6.48
CA LEU A 124 -6.14 -4.41 -7.00
C LEU A 124 -6.21 -4.90 -8.45
N GLY A 125 -7.29 -5.50 -8.89
CA GLY A 125 -7.48 -5.79 -10.31
C GLY A 125 -8.94 -5.77 -10.75
N SER A 126 -9.13 -5.96 -12.05
CA SER A 126 -10.47 -6.14 -12.64
C SER A 126 -11.14 -7.46 -12.25
N ASP A 127 -10.38 -8.39 -11.65
CA ASP A 127 -10.84 -9.72 -11.22
C ASP A 127 -11.70 -9.69 -9.95
N SER A 128 -11.54 -8.69 -9.09
CA SER A 128 -12.27 -8.59 -7.82
C SER A 128 -12.48 -7.13 -7.37
N PRO A 129 -13.64 -6.80 -6.77
CA PRO A 129 -13.86 -5.51 -6.11
C PRO A 129 -13.10 -5.38 -4.78
N GLU A 130 -12.53 -6.48 -4.26
CA GLU A 130 -11.78 -6.48 -3.02
C GLU A 130 -10.33 -6.06 -3.25
N LEU A 131 -9.80 -5.27 -2.32
CA LEU A 131 -8.37 -5.02 -2.25
C LEU A 131 -7.71 -6.27 -1.65
N ARG A 132 -6.63 -6.75 -2.24
CA ARG A 132 -5.84 -7.87 -1.72
C ARG A 132 -4.62 -7.33 -0.98
N VAL A 133 -4.17 -8.05 0.05
CA VAL A 133 -3.00 -7.66 0.83
C VAL A 133 -2.07 -8.85 1.05
N ASN A 134 -0.77 -8.61 1.07
CA ASN A 134 0.24 -9.59 1.47
C ASN A 134 1.31 -8.91 2.32
N PRO A 135 1.71 -9.47 3.47
CA PRO A 135 2.64 -8.81 4.39
C PRO A 135 4.12 -8.89 3.97
N THR A 136 4.49 -9.71 2.99
CA THR A 136 5.91 -10.07 2.76
C THR A 136 6.37 -10.05 1.31
N LYS A 137 5.44 -10.12 0.36
CA LYS A 137 5.74 -10.18 -1.07
C LYS A 137 4.65 -9.45 -1.86
N PRO A 138 4.92 -9.05 -3.11
CA PRO A 138 3.90 -8.44 -3.96
C PRO A 138 2.60 -9.23 -3.96
N ALA A 139 1.51 -8.55 -3.63
CA ALA A 139 0.19 -9.16 -3.54
C ALA A 139 -0.36 -9.54 -4.93
N THR A 140 -1.27 -10.49 -4.94
CA THR A 140 -1.90 -11.07 -6.13
C THR A 140 -3.40 -11.22 -5.91
N ALA A 141 -4.12 -11.57 -6.97
CA ALA A 141 -5.55 -11.84 -6.94
C ALA A 141 -5.95 -12.95 -5.93
N ASN A 142 -5.01 -13.83 -5.58
CA ASN A 142 -5.25 -14.99 -4.73
C ASN A 142 -4.91 -14.76 -3.25
N ASP A 143 -4.35 -13.59 -2.90
CA ASP A 143 -4.03 -13.25 -1.51
C ASP A 143 -5.30 -12.87 -0.72
N GLU A 144 -5.13 -12.68 0.59
CA GLU A 144 -6.26 -12.37 1.47
C GLU A 144 -6.89 -11.02 1.11
N ALA A 145 -8.21 -10.93 1.31
CA ALA A 145 -8.90 -9.66 1.19
C ALA A 145 -8.48 -8.75 2.35
N PHE A 146 -8.11 -7.51 2.03
CA PHE A 146 -7.76 -6.50 3.01
C PHE A 146 -8.98 -6.15 3.86
N GLN A 147 -8.84 -6.34 5.17
CA GLN A 147 -9.80 -5.89 6.17
C GLN A 147 -9.23 -4.65 6.89
N PRO A 148 -9.91 -3.50 6.84
CA PRO A 148 -9.45 -2.24 7.44
C PRO A 148 -9.42 -2.26 8.97
#